data_AF-A4KV44-F1
#
_entry.id   AF-A4KV44-F1
#
_cell.length_a   1.000
_cell.length_b   1.000
_cell.length_c   1.000
_cell.angle_alpha   90.00
_cell.angle_beta   90.00
_cell.angle_gamma   90.00
#
_symmetry.space_group_name_H-M   'P 1'
#
loop_
_entity.id
_entity.type
_entity.pdbx_description
1 polymer ?
#
loop_
_entity_poly.entity_id
_entity_poly.type
_entity_poly.pdbx_seq_one_letter_code
_entity_poly.pdbx_strand_id
1 'polypeptide(L)' 'SPAMIKDCGVHWVILGHSERRHVFGESDELIGQKVAHALSEGLGVVACIGEKLDEREAGITEKVVFAQTKVIA' A
#
# COMPACT_ATOMS: atom_id res chain seq x y z
N SER A 1 12.78 -8.91 1.45
CA SER A 1 12.71 -8.01 2.62
C SER A 1 13.26 -6.64 2.24
N PRO A 2 13.02 -5.57 3.01
CA PRO A 2 13.66 -4.27 2.77
C PRO A 2 15.19 -4.35 2.69
N ALA A 3 15.83 -5.21 3.50
CA ALA A 3 17.27 -5.43 3.47
C ALA A 3 17.78 -5.90 2.10
N MET A 4 17.09 -6.85 1.46
CA MET A 4 17.47 -7.34 0.12
C MET A 4 17.35 -6.25 -0.96
N ILE A 5 16.32 -5.40 -0.86
CA ILE A 5 16.11 -4.29 -1.80
C ILE A 5 17.28 -3.29 -1.70
N LYS A 6 17.67 -2.94 -0.46
CA LYS A 6 18.83 -2.07 -0.20
C LYS A 6 20.14 -2.68 -0.68
N ASP A 7 20.33 -3.98 -0.49
CA ASP A 7 21.53 -4.71 -0.91
C ASP A 7 21.74 -4.64 -2.44
N CYS A 8 20.64 -4.60 -3.20
CA CYS A 8 20.67 -4.36 -4.66
C CYS A 8 20.86 -2.88 -5.05
N GLY A 9 21.08 -1.95 -4.11
CA GLY A 9 21.23 -0.52 -4.38
C GLY A 9 19.92 0.22 -4.69
N VAL A 10 18.77 -0.38 -4.37
CA VAL A 10 17.44 0.22 -4.59
C VAL A 10 16.95 0.88 -3.31
N HIS A 11 16.36 2.07 -3.45
CA HIS A 11 15.95 2.90 -2.31
C HIS A 11 14.45 3.07 -2.14
N TRP A 12 13.63 2.54 -3.06
CA TRP A 12 12.18 2.70 -3.07
C TRP A 12 11.44 1.39 -3.24
N VAL A 13 10.25 1.31 -2.68
CA VAL A 13 9.33 0.18 -2.85
C VAL A 13 7.90 0.66 -3.11
N ILE A 14 7.20 0.00 -4.02
CA ILE A 14 5.77 0.21 -4.26
C ILE A 14 5.00 -0.75 -3.36
N LEU A 15 4.07 -0.22 -2.56
CA LEU A 15 3.24 -1.01 -1.64
C LEU A 15 1.76 -0.65 -1.81
N GLY A 16 0.89 -1.64 -1.63
CA GLY A 16 -0.56 -1.46 -1.74
C GLY A 16 -1.08 -1.27 -3.17
N HIS A 17 -0.31 -1.64 -4.19
CA HIS A 17 -0.76 -1.56 -5.59
C HIS A 17 -2.05 -2.36 -5.82
N SER A 18 -2.88 -1.92 -6.77
CA SER A 18 -4.24 -2.47 -6.98
C SER A 18 -4.24 -3.97 -7.26
N GLU A 19 -3.30 -4.53 -8.04
CA GLU A 19 -3.26 -5.98 -8.23
C GLU A 19 -2.90 -6.71 -6.93
N ARG A 20 -2.01 -6.16 -6.09
CA ARG A 20 -1.71 -6.76 -4.77
C ARG A 20 -2.95 -6.85 -3.90
N ARG A 21 -3.81 -5.83 -3.92
CA ARG A 21 -5.08 -5.80 -3.16
C ARG A 21 -6.12 -6.74 -3.74
N HIS A 22 -6.39 -6.63 -5.04
CA HIS A 22 -7.57 -7.25 -5.65
C HIS A 22 -7.32 -8.61 -6.29
N VAL A 23 -6.11 -8.86 -6.80
CA VAL A 23 -5.74 -10.13 -7.42
C VAL A 23 -5.11 -11.08 -6.39
N PHE A 24 -4.26 -10.54 -5.52
CA PHE A 24 -3.52 -11.34 -4.54
C PHE A 24 -4.03 -11.23 -3.11
N GLY A 25 -5.03 -10.39 -2.85
CA GLY A 25 -5.73 -10.33 -1.56
C GLY A 25 -4.94 -9.71 -0.42
N GLU A 26 -4.00 -8.81 -0.66
CA GLU A 26 -3.35 -8.08 0.43
C GLU A 26 -4.35 -7.15 1.13
N SER A 27 -4.49 -7.33 2.45
CA SER A 27 -5.36 -6.51 3.30
C SER A 27 -4.70 -5.17 3.65
N ASP A 28 -5.54 -4.20 4.04
CA ASP A 28 -5.08 -2.90 4.56
C ASP A 28 -4.11 -3.05 5.75
N GLU A 29 -4.41 -3.98 6.66
CA GLU A 29 -3.55 -4.26 7.81
C GLU A 29 -2.16 -4.74 7.39
N LEU A 30 -2.10 -5.70 6.46
CA LEU A 30 -0.83 -6.22 5.95
C LEU A 30 -0.03 -5.14 5.23
N ILE A 31 -0.71 -4.30 4.44
CA ILE A 31 -0.07 -3.20 3.72
C ILE A 31 0.49 -2.17 4.70
N GLY A 32 -0.28 -1.78 5.73
CA GLY A 32 0.18 -0.86 6.78
C GLY A 32 1.42 -1.38 7.51
N GLN A 33 1.43 -2.67 7.88
CA GLN A 33 2.61 -3.32 8.48
C GLN A 33 3.84 -3.28 7.56
N LYS A 34 3.67 -3.53 6.26
CA LYS A 34 4.76 -3.44 5.28
C LYS A 34 5.28 -2.03 5.09
N VAL A 35 4.38 -1.03 5.05
CA VAL A 35 4.75 0.39 4.94
C VAL A 35 5.58 0.79 6.16
N ALA A 36 5.09 0.52 7.38
CA ALA A 36 5.80 0.82 8.61
C ALA A 36 7.18 0.17 8.65
N HIS A 37 7.28 -1.11 8.29
CA HIS A 37 8.55 -1.82 8.25
C HIS A 37 9.52 -1.29 7.17
N ALA A 38 9.03 -0.97 5.98
CA ALA A 38 9.85 -0.41 4.91
C ALA A 38 10.44 0.97 5.30
N LEU A 39 9.61 1.83 5.91
CA LEU A 39 10.04 3.13 6.42
C LEU A 39 11.03 2.98 7.57
N SER A 40 10.79 2.07 8.53
CA SER A 40 11.73 1.83 9.64
C SER A 40 13.10 1.33 9.17
N GLU A 41 13.13 0.66 8.01
CA GLU A 41 14.33 0.17 7.35
C GLU A 41 14.99 1.22 6.44
N GLY A 42 14.45 2.44 6.35
CA GLY A 42 15.02 3.54 5.58
C GLY A 42 14.76 3.47 4.07
N LEU A 43 13.78 2.69 3.61
CA LEU A 43 13.31 2.77 2.22
C LEU A 43 12.29 3.89 2.06
N GLY A 44 12.32 4.56 0.91
CA GLY A 44 11.19 5.36 0.45
C GLY A 44 10.03 4.46 0.04
N VAL A 45 8.80 4.91 0.28
CA VAL A 45 7.59 4.13 -0.03
C VAL A 45 6.71 4.91 -0.99
N VAL A 46 6.35 4.27 -2.12
CA VAL A 46 5.23 4.69 -2.96
C VAL A 46 4.00 3.88 -2.51
N ALA A 47 3.17 4.48 -1.68
CA ALA A 47 1.98 3.83 -1.13
C ALA A 47 0.77 4.08 -2.03
N CYS A 48 0.17 3.02 -2.57
CA CYS A 48 -0.96 3.10 -3.47
C CYS A 48 -2.29 2.94 -2.72
N ILE A 49 -3.24 3.79 -3.10
CA ILE A 49 -4.64 3.78 -2.70
C ILE A 49 -5.53 3.89 -3.93
N GLY A 50 -6.79 3.51 -3.81
CA GLY A 50 -7.78 3.60 -4.87
C GLY A 50 -8.98 2.70 -4.62
N GLU A 51 -10.13 3.16 -5.09
CA GLU A 51 -11.39 2.43 -5.12
C GLU A 51 -11.56 1.63 -6.41
N LYS A 52 -12.46 0.65 -6.38
CA LYS A 52 -12.95 -0.05 -7.56
C LYS A 52 -14.07 0.72 -8.25
N LEU A 53 -14.39 0.34 -9.49
CA LEU A 53 -15.46 0.96 -10.27
C LEU A 53 -16.83 0.87 -9.56
N ASP A 54 -17.18 -0.28 -8.98
CA ASP A 54 -18.43 -0.49 -8.24
C ASP A 54 -18.51 0.35 -6.96
N GLU A 55 -17.38 0.52 -6.26
CA GLU A 55 -17.29 1.40 -5.09
C GLU A 55 -17.47 2.88 -5.46
N ARG A 56 -16.94 3.30 -6.61
CA ARG A 56 -17.16 4.65 -7.16
C ARG A 56 -18.61 4.87 -7.55
N GLU A 57 -19.21 3.94 -8.28
CA GLU A 57 -20.63 4.00 -8.69
C GLU A 57 -21.58 3.98 -7.49
N ALA A 58 -21.19 3.32 -6.40
CA ALA A 58 -21.91 3.34 -5.12
C ALA A 58 -21.68 4.63 -4.30
N GLY A 59 -20.88 5.58 -4.78
CA GLY A 59 -20.62 6.84 -4.09
C GLY A 59 -19.79 6.72 -2.81
N ILE A 60 -19.01 5.64 -2.67
CA ILE A 60 -18.20 5.37 -1.47
C ILE A 60 -16.70 5.55 -1.68
N THR A 61 -16.28 6.23 -2.76
CA THR A 61 -14.86 6.53 -3.05
C THR A 61 -14.12 7.07 -1.83
N GLU A 62 -14.65 8.12 -1.20
CA GLU A 62 -14.02 8.75 -0.02
C GLU A 62 -13.84 7.77 1.13
N LYS A 63 -14.87 6.96 1.42
CA LYS A 63 -14.81 5.95 2.48
C LYS A 63 -13.69 4.95 2.25
N VAL A 64 -13.52 4.49 1.01
CA VAL A 64 -12.47 3.52 0.63
C VAL A 64 -11.09 4.16 0.75
N VAL A 65 -10.87 5.32 0.12
CA VAL A 65 -9.55 5.96 0.13
C VAL A 65 -9.14 6.42 1.54
N PHE A 66 -10.07 6.88 2.37
CA PHE A 66 -9.77 7.24 3.77
C PHE A 66 -9.38 6.03 4.60
N ALA A 67 -10.08 4.89 4.45
CA ALA A 67 -9.73 3.66 5.15
C ALA A 67 -8.32 3.19 4.77
N GLN A 68 -8.00 3.18 3.47
CA GLN A 68 -6.68 2.78 2.98
C GLN A 68 -5.58 3.78 3.40
N THR A 69 -5.86 5.09 3.41
CA THR A 69 -4.87 6.10 3.84
C THR A 69 -4.57 6.00 5.33
N LYS A 70 -5.59 5.72 6.16
CA LYS A 70 -5.46 5.63 7.63
C LYS A 70 -4.50 4.53 8.11
N VAL A 71 -4.32 3.47 7.33
CA VAL A 71 -3.36 2.40 7.69
C VAL A 71 -1.94 2.68 7.20
N ILE A 72 -1.76 3.73 6.38
CA ILE A 72 -0.48 4.17 5.81
C ILE A 72 0.08 5.38 6.57
N ALA A 73 -0.78 6.31 6.99
CA ALA A 73 -0.43 7.61 7.59
C ALA A 73 -1.22 7.92 8.87
#